data_AF-A0A4V3M7X2-F1
#
_entry.id   AF-A0A4V3M7X2-F1
#
_cell.length_a   1.000
_cell.length_b   1.000
_cell.length_c   1.000
_cell.angle_alpha   90.00
_cell.angle_beta   90.00
_cell.angle_gamma   90.00
#
_symmetry.space_group_name_H-M   'P 1'
#
loop_
_entity.id
_entity.type
_entity.pdbx_description
1 polymer ?
#
loop_
_entity_poly.entity_id
_entity_poly.type
_entity_poly.pdbx_seq_one_letter_code
_entity_poly.pdbx_strand_id
1 'polypeptide(L)'
;VAYTPIEISRAALLSSIDHLAPALPEVEMLPVCADFTRPVAVPAPERAPARRLLFFPGSTLGNFVEEEAIALLRAMRQTVGADGLALVGIDLHKDPAVIEAAYNDAQGVTAAFTLNLLDRL
;
A
#
# COMPACT_ATOMS: atom_id res chain seq x y z
N VAL A 1 -1.88 18.07 -9.73
CA VAL A 1 -2.32 16.91 -8.91
C VAL A 1 -1.11 16.48 -8.11
N ALA A 2 -1.28 15.99 -6.88
CA ALA A 2 -0.16 15.47 -6.10
C ALA A 2 -0.34 13.96 -5.87
N TYR A 3 0.77 13.22 -5.91
CA TYR A 3 0.82 11.80 -5.62
C TYR A 3 1.75 11.56 -4.43
N THR A 4 1.22 10.97 -3.37
CA THR A 4 1.95 10.67 -2.14
C THR A 4 2.06 9.15 -1.97
N PRO A 5 3.06 8.49 -2.57
CA PRO A 5 3.31 7.08 -2.32
C PRO A 5 3.84 6.89 -0.89
N ILE A 6 3.25 5.97 -0.14
CA ILE A 6 3.69 5.56 1.20
C ILE A 6 4.21 4.13 1.09
N GLU A 7 5.46 3.91 1.43
CA GLU A 7 6.13 2.61 1.29
C GLU A 7 7.17 2.42 2.40
N ILE A 8 7.25 1.21 2.97
CA ILE A 8 8.19 0.90 4.05
C ILE A 8 9.61 0.65 3.50
N SER A 9 9.71 0.12 2.28
CA SER A 9 10.97 -0.09 1.58
C SER A 9 11.43 1.18 0.86
N ARG A 10 12.42 1.87 1.45
CA ARG A 10 13.04 3.05 0.82
C ARG A 10 13.52 2.78 -0.61
N ALA A 11 14.09 1.60 -0.86
CA ALA A 11 14.59 1.24 -2.18
C ALA A 11 13.46 1.13 -3.22
N ALA A 12 12.36 0.46 -2.86
CA ALA A 12 11.19 0.34 -3.73
C ALA A 12 10.52 1.69 -3.99
N LEU A 13 10.43 2.54 -2.95
CA LEU A 13 9.88 3.88 -3.04
C LEU A 13 10.67 4.74 -4.05
N LEU A 14 12.00 4.81 -3.88
CA LEU A 14 12.85 5.61 -4.78
C LEU A 14 12.81 5.07 -6.21
N SER A 15 12.89 3.75 -6.39
CA SER A 15 12.78 3.14 -7.72
C SER A 15 11.45 3.48 -8.41
N SER A 16 10.36 3.57 -7.65
CA SER A 16 9.05 3.94 -8.19
C SER A 16 9.01 5.42 -8.59
N ILE A 17 9.59 6.31 -7.78
CA ILE A 17 9.69 7.74 -8.09
C ILE A 17 10.57 8.01 -9.31
N ASP A 18 11.72 7.35 -9.40
CA ASP A 18 12.65 7.48 -10.54
C ASP A 18 11.97 7.11 -11.87
N HIS A 19 11.01 6.18 -11.83
CA HIS A 19 10.20 5.80 -12.99
C HIS A 19 9.02 6.74 -13.23
N LEU A 20 8.27 7.11 -12.18
CA LEU A 20 7.01 7.83 -12.31
C LEU A 20 7.20 9.34 -12.52
N ALA A 21 8.19 9.96 -11.88
CA ALA A 21 8.37 11.42 -11.95
C ALA A 21 8.65 11.91 -13.39
N PRO A 22 9.51 11.24 -14.19
CA PRO A 22 9.70 11.62 -15.59
C PRO A 22 8.49 11.32 -16.47
N ALA A 23 7.73 10.26 -16.16
CA ALA A 23 6.54 9.86 -16.92
C ALA A 23 5.32 10.78 -16.67
N LEU A 24 5.28 11.44 -15.51
CA LEU A 24 4.17 12.29 -15.06
C LEU A 24 4.70 13.64 -14.56
N PRO A 25 5.29 14.48 -15.43
CA PRO A 25 5.99 15.71 -15.01
C PRO A 25 5.07 16.78 -14.39
N GLU A 26 3.76 16.70 -14.63
CA GLU A 26 2.76 17.62 -14.05
C GLU A 26 2.20 17.17 -12.69
N VAL A 27 2.61 15.97 -12.23
CA VAL A 27 2.20 15.42 -10.94
C VAL A 27 3.28 15.71 -9.92
N GLU A 28 2.92 16.44 -8.88
CA GLU A 28 3.80 16.68 -7.73
C GLU A 28 4.01 15.36 -6.98
N MET A 29 5.25 14.89 -6.93
CA MET A 29 5.62 13.65 -6.25
C MET A 29 6.03 13.92 -4.82
N LEU A 30 5.31 13.32 -3.87
CA LEU A 30 5.48 13.52 -2.43
C LEU A 30 5.75 12.18 -1.72
N PRO A 31 6.88 11.52 -1.98
CA PRO A 31 7.16 10.19 -1.43
C PRO A 31 7.34 10.21 0.09
N VAL A 32 6.75 9.23 0.78
CA VAL A 32 6.88 9.06 2.23
C VAL A 32 7.37 7.65 2.53
N CYS A 33 8.59 7.55 3.04
CA CYS A 33 9.13 6.27 3.51
C CYS A 33 8.63 6.00 4.94
N ALA A 34 7.60 5.17 5.08
CA ALA A 34 6.97 4.91 6.37
C ALA A 34 6.27 3.57 6.43
N ASP A 35 6.11 3.06 7.65
CA ASP A 35 5.19 1.99 7.97
C ASP A 35 3.75 2.54 8.00
N PHE A 36 2.94 2.16 7.00
CA PHE A 36 1.57 2.64 6.85
C PHE A 36 0.62 2.15 7.96
N THR A 37 1.03 1.17 8.76
CA THR A 37 0.24 0.66 9.89
C THR A 37 0.25 1.62 11.09
N ARG A 38 1.14 2.62 11.06
CA ARG A 38 1.28 3.66 12.08
C ARG A 38 0.79 5.01 11.55
N PRO A 39 0.56 6.02 12.41
CA PRO A 39 0.29 7.37 11.95
C PRO A 39 1.39 7.87 11.01
N VAL A 40 1.03 8.18 9.76
CA VAL A 40 1.94 8.73 8.75
C VAL A 40 1.66 10.22 8.58
N ALA A 41 2.68 11.04 8.77
CA ALA A 41 2.60 12.46 8.46
C ALA A 41 2.70 12.64 6.94
N VAL A 42 1.55 12.90 6.30
CA VAL A 42 1.50 13.18 4.86
C VAL A 42 1.91 14.65 4.62
N PRO A 43 2.92 14.90 3.76
CA PRO A 43 3.33 16.25 3.41
C PRO A 43 2.20 17.00 2.71
N ALA A 44 2.11 18.31 2.96
CA ALA A 44 1.17 19.15 2.26
C ALA A 44 1.66 19.40 0.82
N PRO A 45 0.80 19.22 -0.20
CA PRO A 45 1.15 19.58 -1.57
C PRO A 45 1.24 21.10 -1.73
N GLU A 46 2.02 21.56 -2.70
CA GLU A 46 2.15 22.98 -3.07
C GLU A 46 0.80 23.61 -3.41
N ARG A 47 -0.10 22.82 -4.02
CA ARG A 47 -1.46 23.25 -4.38
C ARG A 47 -2.49 22.51 -3.54
N ALA A 48 -3.37 23.26 -2.88
CA ALA A 48 -4.47 22.69 -2.10
C ALA A 48 -5.32 21.75 -2.98
N PRO A 49 -5.51 20.47 -2.57
CA PRO A 49 -6.29 19.52 -3.35
C PRO A 49 -7.78 19.81 -3.18
N ALA A 50 -8.54 19.74 -4.26
CA ALA A 50 -10.01 19.78 -4.19
C ALA A 50 -10.60 18.54 -3.48
N ARG A 51 -9.89 17.41 -3.55
CA ARG A 51 -10.25 16.14 -2.93
C ARG A 51 -9.02 15.24 -2.80
N ARG A 52 -9.01 14.36 -1.79
CA ARG A 52 -8.01 13.30 -1.63
C ARG A 52 -8.64 11.94 -1.93
N LEU A 53 -7.91 11.09 -2.65
CA LEU A 53 -8.24 9.69 -2.87
C LEU A 53 -7.13 8.85 -2.25
N LEU A 54 -7.48 7.97 -1.32
CA LEU A 54 -6.59 6.90 -0.87
C LEU A 54 -6.81 5.67 -1.75
N PHE A 55 -5.70 5.10 -2.22
CA PHE A 55 -5.70 3.88 -2.99
C PHE A 55 -4.94 2.81 -2.23
N PHE A 56 -5.61 1.70 -1.89
CA PHE A 56 -5.04 0.60 -1.13
C PHE A 56 -5.35 -0.74 -1.84
N PRO A 57 -4.55 -1.09 -2.88
CA PRO A 57 -4.79 -2.27 -3.70
C PRO A 57 -4.25 -3.57 -3.06
N GLY A 58 -4.44 -4.69 -3.77
CA GLY A 58 -3.70 -5.94 -3.51
C GLY A 58 -4.21 -6.80 -2.36
N SER A 59 -5.38 -6.49 -1.78
CA SER A 59 -5.94 -7.21 -0.64
C SER A 59 -5.01 -7.25 0.60
N THR A 60 -4.08 -6.30 0.70
CA THR A 60 -3.14 -6.18 1.85
C THR A 60 -3.87 -5.99 3.18
N LEU A 61 -5.10 -5.46 3.16
CA LEU A 61 -5.95 -5.37 4.35
C LEU A 61 -6.23 -6.74 4.98
N GLY A 62 -6.26 -7.81 4.17
CA GLY A 62 -6.49 -9.19 4.64
C GLY A 62 -5.33 -9.78 5.44
N ASN A 63 -4.18 -9.12 5.52
CA ASN A 63 -3.05 -9.55 6.35
C ASN A 63 -3.20 -9.18 7.83
N PHE A 64 -4.23 -8.41 8.18
CA PHE A 64 -4.46 -7.87 9.52
C PHE A 64 -5.62 -8.59 10.19
N VAL A 65 -5.56 -8.74 11.51
CA VAL A 65 -6.74 -9.18 12.27
C VAL A 65 -7.80 -8.08 12.27
N GLU A 66 -9.06 -8.43 12.59
CA GLU A 66 -10.20 -7.51 12.48
C GLU A 66 -9.98 -6.16 13.19
N GLU A 67 -9.47 -6.18 14.43
CA GLU A 67 -9.21 -4.96 15.19
C GLU A 67 -8.15 -4.06 14.54
N GLU A 68 -7.08 -4.66 14.01
CA GLU A 68 -6.00 -3.96 13.31
C GLU A 68 -6.48 -3.38 11.97
N ALA A 69 -7.28 -4.14 11.22
CA ALA A 69 -7.89 -3.69 9.98
C ALA A 69 -8.81 -2.49 10.21
N ILE A 70 -9.65 -2.53 11.24
CA ILE A 70 -10.51 -1.42 11.64
C ILE A 70 -9.68 -0.19 12.04
N ALA A 71 -8.62 -0.39 12.83
CA ALA A 71 -7.73 0.70 13.23
C ALA A 71 -7.04 1.35 12.01
N LEU A 72 -6.58 0.54 11.06
CA LEU A 72 -5.96 1.00 9.82
C LEU A 72 -6.96 1.82 8.98
N LEU A 73 -8.18 1.31 8.78
CA LEU A 73 -9.21 2.03 8.03
C LEU A 73 -9.60 3.38 8.69
N ARG A 74 -9.60 3.45 10.03
CA ARG A 74 -9.82 4.71 10.75
C ARG A 74 -8.67 5.70 10.53
N ALA A 75 -7.42 5.24 10.59
CA ALA A 75 -6.25 6.09 10.32
C ALA A 75 -6.25 6.59 8.86
N MET A 76 -6.60 5.73 7.91
CA MET A 76 -6.79 6.09 6.51
C MET A 76 -7.87 7.16 6.34
N ARG A 77 -9.02 7.03 7.01
CA ARG A 77 -10.10 8.03 7.00
C ARG A 77 -9.63 9.39 7.54
N GLN A 78 -8.86 9.40 8.62
CA GLN A 78 -8.29 10.64 9.18
C GLN A 78 -7.33 11.31 8.19
N THR A 79 -6.54 10.51 7.46
CA THR A 79 -5.56 11.00 6.49
C THR A 79 -6.22 11.65 5.27
N VAL A 80 -7.28 11.03 4.72
CA VAL A 80 -7.98 11.57 3.54
C VAL A 80 -8.94 12.72 3.86
N GLY A 81 -9.39 12.83 5.11
CA GLY A 81 -10.32 13.87 5.56
C GLY A 81 -11.80 13.54 5.31
N ALA A 82 -12.69 14.46 5.69
CA ALA A 82 -14.14 14.23 5.70
C ALA A 82 -14.73 13.97 4.30
N ASP A 83 -14.26 14.71 3.29
CA ASP A 83 -14.70 14.62 1.88
C ASP A 83 -13.82 13.69 1.02
N GLY A 84 -12.88 13.01 1.66
CA GLY A 84 -11.96 12.07 1.03
C GLY A 84 -12.67 10.84 0.49
N LEU A 85 -12.02 10.20 -0.49
CA LEU A 85 -12.46 8.94 -1.07
C LEU A 85 -11.43 7.85 -0.75
N ALA A 86 -11.88 6.60 -0.76
CA ALA A 86 -11.02 5.44 -0.66
C ALA A 86 -11.38 4.44 -1.76
N LEU A 87 -10.36 3.91 -2.44
CA LEU A 87 -10.44 2.78 -3.35
C LEU A 87 -9.60 1.65 -2.76
N VAL A 88 -10.28 0.59 -2.30
CA VAL A 88 -9.65 -0.54 -1.61
C VAL A 88 -9.87 -1.81 -2.41
N GLY A 89 -8.79 -2.54 -2.68
CA GLY A 89 -8.87 -3.86 -3.31
C GLY A 89 -9.00 -4.94 -2.25
N ILE A 90 -10.03 -5.79 -2.35
CA ILE A 90 -10.29 -6.91 -1.43
C ILE A 90 -10.39 -8.19 -2.26
N ASP A 91 -9.62 -9.20 -1.90
CA ASP A 91 -9.78 -10.53 -2.48
C ASP A 91 -10.95 -11.28 -1.83
N LEU A 92 -11.76 -11.93 -2.65
CA LEU A 92 -13.00 -12.57 -2.22
C LEU A 92 -12.78 -14.03 -1.86
N HIS A 93 -13.64 -14.55 -0.99
CA HIS A 93 -13.74 -15.98 -0.74
C HIS A 93 -13.94 -16.75 -2.05
N LYS A 94 -13.19 -17.84 -2.17
CA LYS A 94 -13.19 -18.74 -3.33
C LYS A 94 -12.86 -20.15 -2.83
N ASP A 95 -12.82 -21.11 -3.74
CA ASP A 95 -12.48 -22.49 -3.40
C ASP A 95 -11.11 -22.56 -2.69
N PRO A 96 -11.00 -23.26 -1.54
CA PRO A 96 -9.74 -23.40 -0.81
C PRO A 96 -8.59 -23.90 -1.67
N ALA A 97 -8.82 -24.81 -2.63
CA ALA A 97 -7.78 -25.33 -3.50
C ALA A 97 -7.19 -24.23 -4.41
N VAL A 98 -8.01 -23.25 -4.82
CA VAL A 98 -7.53 -22.10 -5.61
C VAL A 98 -6.68 -21.17 -4.75
N ILE A 99 -7.07 -20.96 -3.49
CA ILE A 99 -6.26 -20.18 -2.54
C ILE A 99 -4.94 -20.89 -2.27
N GLU A 100 -4.97 -22.18 -1.95
CA GLU A 100 -3.76 -22.95 -1.67
C GLU A 100 -2.78 -22.93 -2.85
N ALA A 101 -3.26 -23.14 -4.07
CA ALA A 101 -2.41 -23.09 -5.26
C ALA A 101 -1.77 -21.71 -5.51
N ALA A 102 -2.42 -20.62 -5.06
CA ALA A 102 -1.88 -19.26 -5.19
C ALA A 102 -0.75 -18.95 -4.19
N TYR A 103 -0.70 -19.63 -3.05
CA TYR A 103 0.30 -19.43 -1.99
C TYR A 103 1.24 -20.63 -1.78
N ASN A 104 1.00 -21.73 -2.49
CA ASN A 104 1.84 -22.93 -2.52
C ASN A 104 2.06 -23.32 -3.97
N ASP A 105 2.66 -22.40 -4.73
CA ASP A 105 2.87 -22.57 -6.16
C ASP A 105 3.87 -23.70 -6.45
N ALA A 106 3.60 -24.46 -7.51
CA ALA A 106 4.44 -25.59 -7.91
C ALA A 106 5.85 -25.18 -8.38
N GLN A 107 6.08 -23.89 -8.65
CA GLN A 107 7.41 -23.37 -9.01
C GLN A 107 8.28 -23.11 -7.76
N GLY A 108 7.70 -23.22 -6.56
CA GLY A 108 8.40 -23.02 -5.29
C GLY A 108 8.76 -21.57 -4.99
N VAL A 109 8.19 -20.60 -5.72
CA VAL A 109 8.52 -19.18 -5.58
C VAL A 109 8.04 -18.65 -4.23
N THR A 110 6.82 -18.99 -3.82
CA THR A 110 6.27 -18.59 -2.52
C THR A 110 7.05 -19.23 -1.38
N ALA A 111 7.46 -20.49 -1.52
CA ALA A 111 8.29 -21.16 -0.52
C ALA A 111 9.65 -20.45 -0.35
N ALA A 112 10.32 -20.10 -1.46
CA ALA A 112 11.57 -19.33 -1.42
C ALA A 112 11.38 -17.95 -0.78
N PHE A 113 10.29 -17.26 -1.10
CA PHE A 113 9.94 -15.97 -0.49
C PHE A 113 9.72 -16.08 1.03
N THR A 114 8.98 -17.09 1.50
CA THR A 114 8.74 -17.33 2.92
C THR A 114 10.04 -17.66 3.66
N LEU A 115 10.88 -18.55 3.10
CA LEU A 115 12.13 -18.97 3.74
C LEU A 115 13.17 -17.85 3.79
N ASN A 116 13.15 -16.90 2.86
CA ASN A 116 14.00 -15.71 2.89
C ASN A 116 13.80 -14.85 4.16
N LEU A 117 12.70 -15.02 4.91
CA LEU A 117 12.57 -14.41 6.23
C LEU A 117 13.66 -14.94 7.20
N LEU A 118 13.97 -16.23 7.15
CA LEU A 118 14.94 -16.88 8.04
C LEU A 118 16.38 -16.43 7.76
N ASP A 119 16.72 -16.21 6.48
CA ASP A 119 18.03 -15.70 6.07
C ASP A 119 18.30 -14.25 6.53
N ARG A 120 17.25 -13.54 6.98
CA ARG A 120 17.30 -12.13 7.37
C ARG A 120 17.13 -11.89 8.87
N LEU A 121 17.00 -12.95 9.68
CA LEU A 121 17.04 -12.90 11.14
C LEU A 121 18.49 -12.85 11.66
#